data_AF-A0A220W7W0-F1
#
_entry.id   AF-A0A220W7W0-F1
#
_cell.length_a   1.000
_cell.length_b   1.000
_cell.length_c   1.000
_cell.angle_alpha   90.00
_cell.angle_beta   90.00
_cell.angle_gamma   90.00
#
_symmetry.space_group_name_H-M   'P 1'
#
loop_
_entity.id
_entity.type
_entity.pdbx_description
1 polymer ?
#
loop_
_entity_poly.entity_id
_entity_poly.type
_entity_poly.pdbx_seq_one_letter_code
_entity_poly.pdbx_strand_id
1 'polypeptide(L)'
;MVTGYILLQAAALVAAPDSGADIASLLPGTFSNEEQVYFEKDAGRPAPPWLSLRISPDQDRLVMEPIDAFGKLIGKADPVVVSTGDRRSAVQVGKCSRFFERSEQGWLYAAAQNRMACRQTYQIIAIARDGIRLRLDDGTETFLKRARPARCWAAIPRTQVKEDGSTDWVFARDLELHDQGGRVTAGGGDSGAEPVTLRMRAVHWPAPSTNRPSLVLYVHKQDPDRAESYSWADIDARRVGLNLRWMQASCTIDDRQGSGKSSD
;
A
#
# COMPACT_ATOMS: atom_id res chain seq x y z
N MET A 1 35.28 38.01 -31.65
CA MET A 1 33.91 37.51 -31.40
C MET A 1 34.04 36.27 -30.53
N VAL A 2 33.74 36.38 -29.23
CA VAL A 2 33.75 35.26 -28.29
C VAL A 2 32.33 35.15 -27.77
N THR A 3 31.65 34.07 -28.16
CA THR A 3 30.26 33.79 -27.79
C THR A 3 30.28 32.97 -26.51
N GLY A 4 29.87 33.58 -25.39
CA GLY A 4 29.75 32.90 -24.10
C GLY A 4 28.44 32.12 -24.01
N TYR A 5 28.54 30.82 -23.71
CA TYR A 5 27.40 29.99 -23.34
C TYR A 5 27.18 30.07 -21.83
N ILE A 6 26.01 30.56 -21.42
CA ILE A 6 25.53 30.49 -20.04
C ILE A 6 24.86 29.13 -19.87
N LEU A 7 25.48 28.25 -19.08
CA LEU A 7 24.89 27.02 -18.58
C LEU A 7 23.89 27.36 -17.47
N LEU A 8 22.59 27.23 -17.75
CA LEU A 8 21.57 27.17 -16.70
C LEU A 8 21.68 25.81 -16.00
N GLN A 9 22.14 25.79 -14.75
CA GLN A 9 21.97 24.64 -13.88
C GLN A 9 20.52 24.60 -13.37
N ALA A 10 19.79 23.56 -13.76
CA ALA A 10 18.50 23.24 -13.17
C ALA A 10 18.76 22.63 -11.78
N ALA A 11 18.54 23.40 -10.72
CA ALA A 11 18.52 22.87 -9.36
C ALA A 11 17.29 21.98 -9.20
N ALA A 12 17.50 20.68 -9.04
CA ALA A 12 16.45 19.77 -8.60
C ALA A 12 16.06 20.14 -7.17
N LEU A 13 14.83 20.60 -6.96
CA LEU A 13 14.26 20.71 -5.61
C LEU A 13 14.12 19.30 -5.04
N VAL A 14 15.06 18.90 -4.19
CA VAL A 14 14.84 17.81 -3.25
C VAL A 14 13.88 18.35 -2.20
N ALA A 15 12.65 17.83 -2.17
CA ALA A 15 11.70 18.18 -1.12
C ALA A 15 12.35 17.89 0.25
N ALA A 16 12.40 18.91 1.12
CA ALA A 16 12.92 18.73 2.47
C ALA A 16 12.09 17.65 3.19
N PRO A 17 12.73 16.76 3.97
CA PRO A 17 11.99 15.76 4.72
C PRO A 17 11.05 16.46 5.71
N ASP A 18 9.80 16.05 5.68
CA ASP A 18 8.76 16.57 6.57
C ASP A 18 8.98 16.01 7.99
N SER A 19 9.95 16.58 8.68
CA SER A 19 10.38 16.21 10.03
C SER A 19 9.36 16.60 11.10
N GLY A 20 8.16 17.06 10.73
CA GLY A 20 7.15 17.63 11.63
C GLY A 20 5.99 16.71 12.00
N ALA A 21 5.72 15.65 11.23
CA ALA A 21 4.54 14.81 11.48
C ALA A 21 4.60 14.13 12.86
N ASP A 22 3.50 14.22 13.61
CA ASP A 22 3.33 13.48 14.86
C ASP A 22 3.22 11.98 14.56
N ILE A 23 3.83 11.14 15.40
CA ILE A 23 3.86 9.69 15.19
C ILE A 23 2.44 9.10 15.12
N ALA A 24 1.49 9.65 15.89
CA ALA A 24 0.10 9.22 15.85
C ALA A 24 -0.55 9.48 14.48
N SER A 25 -0.18 10.58 13.80
CA SER A 25 -0.69 10.90 12.47
C SER A 25 -0.11 10.00 11.36
N LEU A 26 1.04 9.38 11.61
CA LEU A 26 1.69 8.49 10.65
C LEU A 26 1.20 7.05 10.76
N LEU A 27 0.62 6.63 11.87
CA LEU A 27 0.24 5.23 12.04
C LEU A 27 -0.99 4.81 11.20
N PRO A 28 -2.10 5.59 11.12
CA PRO A 28 -3.26 5.18 10.35
C PRO A 28 -2.95 4.94 8.86
N GLY A 29 -3.47 3.84 8.30
CA GLY A 29 -3.31 3.49 6.90
C GLY A 29 -3.23 1.98 6.67
N THR A 30 -3.11 1.58 5.40
CA THR A 30 -2.77 0.21 4.99
C THR A 30 -1.31 0.16 4.58
N PHE A 31 -0.61 -0.90 4.98
CA PHE A 31 0.81 -1.10 4.72
C PHE A 31 1.05 -2.51 4.22
N SER A 32 1.90 -2.70 3.20
CA SER A 32 2.26 -4.03 2.71
C SER A 32 3.69 -4.11 2.21
N ASN A 33 4.31 -5.28 2.35
CA ASN A 33 5.63 -5.60 1.79
C ASN A 33 5.55 -6.37 0.46
N GLU A 34 4.39 -6.40 -0.22
CA GLU A 34 4.17 -7.10 -1.50
C GLU A 34 5.33 -6.94 -2.48
N GLU A 35 5.79 -5.70 -2.66
CA GLU A 35 6.85 -5.39 -3.61
C GLU A 35 8.22 -5.95 -3.18
N GLN A 36 8.56 -5.87 -1.89
CA GLN A 36 9.78 -6.47 -1.35
C GLN A 36 9.75 -7.98 -1.59
N VAL A 37 8.64 -8.65 -1.24
CA VAL A 37 8.49 -10.09 -1.43
C VAL A 37 8.62 -10.48 -2.89
N TYR A 38 8.01 -9.72 -3.79
CA TYR A 38 8.10 -9.97 -5.24
C TYR A 38 9.54 -9.86 -5.74
N PHE A 39 10.23 -8.75 -5.45
CA PHE A 39 11.57 -8.52 -6.00
C PHE A 39 12.66 -9.36 -5.34
N GLU A 40 12.52 -9.76 -4.09
CA GLU A 40 13.43 -10.74 -3.49
C GLU A 40 13.30 -12.09 -4.19
N LYS A 41 12.07 -12.55 -4.46
CA LYS A 41 11.84 -13.80 -5.22
C LYS A 41 12.36 -13.73 -6.64
N ASP A 42 12.08 -12.63 -7.35
CA ASP A 42 12.55 -12.40 -8.73
C ASP A 42 14.09 -12.37 -8.82
N ALA A 43 14.74 -11.79 -7.81
CA ALA A 43 16.20 -11.79 -7.69
C ALA A 43 16.80 -13.12 -7.19
N GLY A 44 15.98 -14.15 -6.95
CA GLY A 44 16.43 -15.44 -6.42
C GLY A 44 16.96 -15.38 -4.98
N ARG A 45 16.56 -14.35 -4.21
CA ARG A 45 16.97 -14.14 -2.81
C ARG A 45 15.86 -14.59 -1.85
N PRO A 46 16.22 -14.92 -0.58
CA PRO A 46 15.22 -15.21 0.44
C PRO A 46 14.31 -14.00 0.68
N ALA A 47 13.01 -14.16 0.37
CA ALA A 47 12.02 -13.15 0.65
C ALA A 47 11.52 -13.25 2.11
N PRO A 48 11.24 -12.12 2.79
CA PRO A 48 10.53 -12.18 4.06
C PRO A 48 9.12 -12.77 3.86
N PRO A 49 8.45 -13.22 4.95
CA PRO A 49 7.03 -13.53 4.90
C PRO A 49 6.23 -12.36 4.34
N TRP A 50 5.21 -12.67 3.53
CA TRP A 50 4.29 -11.65 3.06
C TRP A 50 3.44 -11.13 4.22
N LEU A 51 3.37 -9.80 4.33
CA LEU A 51 2.63 -9.10 5.38
C LEU A 51 1.84 -7.95 4.77
N SER A 52 0.61 -7.80 5.25
CA SER A 52 -0.21 -6.61 5.06
C SER A 52 -0.92 -6.27 6.36
N LEU A 53 -0.82 -5.01 6.76
CA LEU A 53 -1.37 -4.49 8.00
C LEU A 53 -2.28 -3.30 7.70
N ARG A 54 -3.43 -3.25 8.35
CA ARG A 54 -4.27 -2.06 8.42
C ARG A 54 -4.19 -1.49 9.83
N ILE A 55 -3.85 -0.22 9.96
CA ILE A 55 -3.96 0.50 11.22
C ILE A 55 -5.08 1.52 11.04
N SER A 56 -6.15 1.39 11.82
CA SER A 56 -7.34 2.23 11.71
C SER A 56 -7.75 2.77 13.08
N PRO A 57 -8.41 3.95 13.13
CA PRO A 57 -9.09 4.38 14.34
C PRO A 57 -10.26 3.43 14.68
N ASP A 58 -10.34 3.05 15.96
CA ASP A 58 -11.46 2.35 16.60
C ASP A 58 -11.82 3.14 17.87
N GLN A 59 -12.90 3.92 17.80
CA GLN A 59 -13.29 4.83 18.89
C GLN A 59 -12.14 5.78 19.25
N ASP A 60 -11.67 5.73 20.50
CA ASP A 60 -10.61 6.60 21.04
C ASP A 60 -9.20 6.00 20.93
N ARG A 61 -9.03 4.90 20.19
CA ARG A 61 -7.74 4.20 20.03
C ARG A 61 -7.47 3.84 18.58
N LEU A 62 -6.23 3.46 18.29
CA LEU A 62 -5.89 2.81 17.04
C LEU A 62 -5.99 1.29 17.22
N VAL A 63 -6.25 0.58 16.13
CA VAL A 63 -6.23 -0.89 16.08
C VAL A 63 -5.40 -1.31 14.88
N MET A 64 -4.53 -2.29 15.07
CA MET A 64 -3.71 -2.91 14.04
C MET A 64 -4.27 -4.28 13.68
N GLU A 65 -4.65 -4.43 12.42
CA GLU A 65 -5.30 -5.60 11.86
C GLU A 65 -4.40 -6.26 10.81
N PRO A 66 -4.02 -7.54 10.97
CA PRO A 66 -3.41 -8.29 9.88
C PRO A 66 -4.48 -8.63 8.84
N ILE A 67 -4.24 -8.22 7.59
CA ILE A 67 -5.18 -8.40 6.48
C ILE A 67 -4.55 -9.24 5.37
N ASP A 68 -5.37 -9.95 4.60
CA ASP A 68 -4.96 -10.55 3.34
C ASP A 68 -4.89 -9.51 2.21
N ALA A 69 -4.52 -9.98 1.02
CA ALA A 69 -4.41 -9.14 -0.16
C ALA A 69 -5.74 -8.53 -0.63
N PHE A 70 -6.88 -9.06 -0.17
CA PHE A 70 -8.22 -8.55 -0.45
C PHE A 70 -8.73 -7.62 0.66
N GLY A 71 -7.90 -7.32 1.66
CA GLY A 71 -8.25 -6.46 2.77
C GLY A 71 -9.10 -7.13 3.86
N LYS A 72 -9.22 -8.46 3.84
CA LYS A 72 -9.95 -9.24 4.85
C LYS A 72 -9.05 -9.55 6.04
N LEU A 73 -9.59 -9.45 7.25
CA LEU A 73 -8.89 -9.80 8.49
C LEU A 73 -8.51 -11.29 8.50
N ILE A 74 -7.24 -11.60 8.75
CA ILE A 74 -6.69 -12.97 8.79
C ILE A 74 -6.09 -13.36 10.14
N GLY A 75 -6.23 -12.50 11.15
CA GLY A 75 -5.68 -12.76 12.47
C GLY A 75 -6.32 -11.89 13.53
N LYS A 76 -5.72 -11.93 14.72
CA LYS A 76 -6.18 -11.10 15.83
C LYS A 76 -5.80 -9.64 15.59
N ALA A 77 -6.76 -8.74 15.78
CA ALA A 77 -6.51 -7.31 15.85
C ALA A 77 -5.88 -6.94 17.21
N ASP A 78 -4.82 -6.15 17.19
CA ASP A 78 -4.13 -5.67 18.40
C ASP A 78 -4.39 -4.18 18.61
N PRO A 79 -4.72 -3.73 19.83
CA PRO A 79 -4.87 -2.32 20.12
C PRO A 79 -3.53 -1.62 19.99
N VAL A 80 -3.57 -0.40 19.45
CA VAL A 80 -2.41 0.48 19.31
C VAL A 80 -2.66 1.74 20.13
N VAL A 81 -1.77 1.99 21.11
CA VAL A 81 -1.79 3.20 21.94
C VAL A 81 -0.53 3.99 21.66
N VAL A 82 -0.70 5.27 21.38
CA VAL A 82 0.40 6.21 21.17
C VAL A 82 0.47 7.15 22.36
N SER A 83 1.64 7.27 22.96
CA SER A 83 1.93 8.31 23.95
C SER A 83 2.98 9.24 23.38
N THR A 84 2.54 10.42 22.94
CA THR A 84 3.40 11.44 22.34
C THR A 84 4.16 12.21 23.42
N GLY A 85 5.45 12.42 23.19
CA GLY A 85 6.30 13.27 24.03
C GLY A 85 7.26 14.10 23.17
N ASP A 86 7.79 15.19 23.74
CA ASP A 86 8.54 16.21 22.99
C ASP A 86 9.78 15.68 22.25
N ARG A 87 10.47 14.69 22.84
CA ARG A 87 11.68 14.07 22.27
C ARG A 87 11.54 12.59 21.98
N ARG A 88 10.59 11.94 22.63
CA ARG A 88 10.41 10.49 22.60
C ARG A 88 8.92 10.20 22.72
N SER A 89 8.46 9.36 21.82
CA SER A 89 7.09 8.84 21.85
C SER A 89 7.13 7.36 22.18
N ALA A 90 6.05 6.85 22.78
CA ALA A 90 5.85 5.42 22.96
C ALA A 90 4.74 4.95 22.01
N VAL A 91 4.98 3.84 21.32
CA VAL A 91 3.93 3.09 20.61
C VAL A 91 3.78 1.75 21.29
N GLN A 92 2.58 1.48 21.77
CA GLN A 92 2.20 0.21 22.35
C GLN A 92 1.31 -0.55 21.39
N VAL A 93 1.72 -1.76 21.00
CA VAL A 93 0.94 -2.70 20.18
C VAL A 93 0.60 -3.91 21.04
N GLY A 94 -0.68 -4.09 21.35
CA GLY A 94 -1.13 -5.10 22.31
C GLY A 94 -0.51 -4.86 23.69
N LYS A 95 0.33 -5.80 24.15
CA LYS A 95 1.08 -5.67 25.41
C LYS A 95 2.50 -5.13 25.23
N CYS A 96 2.97 -4.95 23.99
CA CYS A 96 4.33 -4.53 23.72
C CYS A 96 4.41 -3.01 23.59
N SER A 97 5.09 -2.33 24.51
CA SER A 97 5.41 -0.91 24.37
C SER A 97 6.83 -0.74 23.83
N ARG A 98 7.06 0.24 22.96
CA ARG A 98 8.36 0.61 22.40
C ARG A 98 8.54 2.11 22.30
N PHE A 99 9.77 2.56 22.54
CA PHE A 99 10.12 3.98 22.44
C PHE A 99 10.67 4.32 21.07
N PHE A 100 10.26 5.48 20.57
CA PHE A 100 10.67 6.03 19.29
C PHE A 100 11.22 7.43 19.50
N GLU A 101 12.31 7.72 18.82
CA GLU A 101 12.95 9.03 18.76
C GLU A 101 12.80 9.59 17.35
N ARG A 102 12.59 10.91 17.27
CA ARG A 102 12.44 11.60 15.99
C ARG A 102 13.79 11.64 15.27
N SER A 103 13.77 11.37 13.97
CA SER A 103 14.91 11.50 13.06
C SER A 103 14.51 12.28 11.80
N GLU A 104 15.47 12.55 10.91
CA GLU A 104 15.21 13.17 9.61
C GLU A 104 14.34 12.30 8.69
N GLN A 105 14.36 10.97 8.87
CA GLN A 105 13.60 10.02 8.06
C GLN A 105 12.26 9.60 8.71
N GLY A 106 11.87 10.23 9.82
CA GLY A 106 10.63 9.92 10.54
C GLY A 106 10.89 9.58 12.01
N TRP A 107 10.37 8.44 12.47
CA TRP A 107 10.52 7.98 13.84
C TRP A 107 11.25 6.65 13.86
N LEU A 108 12.37 6.60 14.58
CA LEU A 108 13.20 5.42 14.70
C LEU A 108 13.11 4.85 16.11
N TYR A 109 13.29 3.56 16.21
CA TYR A 109 13.44 2.87 17.49
C TYR A 109 14.52 3.53 18.35
N ALA A 110 14.17 3.97 19.56
CA ALA A 110 15.10 4.63 20.47
C ALA A 110 16.21 3.67 20.93
N ALA A 111 17.43 4.18 21.16
CA ALA A 111 18.52 3.37 21.70
C ALA A 111 18.21 2.85 23.11
N ALA A 112 17.56 3.68 23.94
CA ALA A 112 17.08 3.29 25.25
C ALA A 112 15.62 2.82 25.16
N GLN A 113 15.41 1.50 25.27
CA GLN A 113 14.09 0.88 25.29
C GLN A 113 13.59 0.59 26.71
N ASN A 114 12.30 0.37 26.86
CA ASN A 114 11.78 -0.21 28.09
C ASN A 114 12.28 -1.66 28.24
N ARG A 115 12.35 -2.14 29.49
CA ARG A 115 12.82 -3.50 29.81
C ARG A 115 11.79 -4.60 29.51
N MET A 116 10.67 -4.25 28.87
CA MET A 116 9.59 -5.20 28.62
C MET A 116 9.97 -6.14 27.48
N ALA A 117 9.98 -7.44 27.76
CA ALA A 117 10.13 -8.44 26.73
C ALA A 117 8.91 -8.41 25.81
N CYS A 118 9.12 -8.11 24.52
CA CYS A 118 8.09 -8.27 23.51
C CYS A 118 8.34 -9.55 22.73
N ARG A 119 7.45 -10.52 22.93
CA ARG A 119 7.42 -11.78 22.20
C ARG A 119 6.28 -11.71 21.18
N GLN A 120 6.48 -10.93 20.14
CA GLN A 120 5.55 -10.78 19.01
C GLN A 120 6.25 -11.29 17.76
N THR A 121 5.46 -11.78 16.79
CA THR A 121 5.95 -12.24 15.47
C THR A 121 6.64 -11.12 14.70
N TYR A 122 6.27 -9.86 14.97
CA TYR A 122 6.96 -8.69 14.45
C TYR A 122 6.88 -7.52 15.45
N GLN A 123 7.85 -6.61 15.37
CA GLN A 123 7.94 -5.38 16.15
C GLN A 123 8.15 -4.19 15.20
N ILE A 124 7.38 -3.12 15.37
CA ILE A 124 7.62 -1.87 14.65
C ILE A 124 8.93 -1.25 15.16
N ILE A 125 9.85 -0.96 14.24
CA ILE A 125 11.17 -0.38 14.53
C ILE A 125 11.43 0.94 13.80
N ALA A 126 10.63 1.27 12.79
CA ALA A 126 10.61 2.60 12.20
C ALA A 126 9.22 2.95 11.68
N ILE A 127 8.84 4.22 11.78
CA ILE A 127 7.57 4.75 11.28
C ILE A 127 7.88 6.01 10.47
N ALA A 128 7.45 6.03 9.22
CA ALA A 128 7.67 7.13 8.30
C ALA A 128 6.41 7.39 7.45
N ARG A 129 6.46 8.47 6.66
CA ARG A 129 5.37 8.84 5.75
C ARG A 129 5.15 7.79 4.67
N ASP A 130 6.21 7.16 4.18
CA ASP A 130 6.19 6.18 3.09
C ASP A 130 5.95 4.74 3.57
N GLY A 131 6.05 4.46 4.87
CA GLY A 131 5.78 3.12 5.40
C GLY A 131 6.22 2.88 6.84
N ILE A 132 6.21 1.61 7.23
CA ILE A 132 6.69 1.12 8.52
C ILE A 132 7.73 0.03 8.31
N ARG A 133 8.80 0.04 9.13
CA ARG A 133 9.77 -1.05 9.17
C ARG A 133 9.48 -1.94 10.36
N LEU A 134 9.46 -3.24 10.11
CA LEU A 134 9.26 -4.27 11.10
C LEU A 134 10.53 -5.10 11.28
N ARG A 135 10.82 -5.49 12.51
CA ARG A 135 11.73 -6.61 12.83
C ARG A 135 10.90 -7.84 13.11
N LEU A 136 11.22 -8.95 12.46
CA LEU A 136 10.56 -10.25 12.62
C LEU A 136 11.16 -11.03 13.80
N ASP A 137 10.51 -12.12 14.18
CA ASP A 137 10.93 -12.98 15.30
C ASP A 137 12.25 -13.73 15.05
N ASP A 138 12.57 -14.00 13.78
CA ASP A 138 13.87 -14.51 13.33
C ASP A 138 14.99 -13.44 13.30
N GLY A 139 14.66 -12.19 13.63
CA GLY A 139 15.59 -11.06 13.65
C GLY A 139 15.77 -10.35 12.31
N THR A 140 15.19 -10.87 11.22
CA THR A 140 15.20 -10.19 9.92
C THR A 140 14.31 -8.94 9.94
N GLU A 141 14.50 -8.05 8.95
CA GLU A 141 13.71 -6.82 8.84
C GLU A 141 12.96 -6.76 7.50
N THR A 142 11.75 -6.22 7.53
CA THR A 142 10.93 -5.98 6.34
C THR A 142 10.34 -4.59 6.36
N PHE A 143 10.17 -4.00 5.18
CA PHE A 143 9.57 -2.69 5.02
C PHE A 143 8.20 -2.82 4.37
N LEU A 144 7.17 -2.38 5.08
CA LEU A 144 5.81 -2.34 4.57
C LEU A 144 5.53 -0.92 4.09
N LYS A 145 5.40 -0.76 2.78
CA LYS A 145 5.07 0.50 2.13
C LYS A 145 3.64 0.90 2.46
N ARG A 146 3.43 2.18 2.75
CA ARG A 146 2.10 2.77 2.89
C ARG A 146 1.38 2.71 1.55
N ALA A 147 0.15 2.21 1.59
CA ALA A 147 -0.70 2.15 0.42
C ALA A 147 -1.55 3.39 0.27
N ARG A 148 -1.70 3.84 -0.98
CA ARG A 148 -2.71 4.82 -1.36
C ARG A 148 -4.01 4.07 -1.64
N PRO A 149 -5.12 4.42 -0.97
CA PRO A 149 -6.42 3.81 -1.23
C PRO A 149 -6.89 4.16 -2.65
N ALA A 150 -7.70 3.29 -3.24
CA ALA A 150 -8.28 3.51 -4.55
C ALA A 150 -9.70 2.96 -4.62
N ARG A 151 -10.51 3.61 -5.44
CA ARG A 151 -11.82 3.12 -5.83
C ARG A 151 -11.85 2.77 -7.30
N CYS A 152 -12.38 1.60 -7.59
CA CYS A 152 -12.47 1.06 -8.93
C CYS A 152 -13.92 0.79 -9.34
N TRP A 153 -14.10 0.69 -10.65
CA TRP A 153 -15.26 0.07 -11.26
C TRP A 153 -14.81 -0.92 -12.34
N ALA A 154 -15.65 -1.90 -12.62
CA ALA A 154 -15.41 -2.89 -13.67
C ALA A 154 -16.70 -3.21 -14.43
N ALA A 155 -16.60 -3.31 -15.76
CA ALA A 155 -17.63 -3.84 -16.64
C ALA A 155 -17.18 -5.20 -17.18
N ILE A 156 -17.92 -6.25 -16.85
CA ILE A 156 -17.59 -7.66 -17.17
C ILE A 156 -18.80 -8.31 -17.85
N PRO A 157 -18.63 -9.04 -18.95
CA PRO A 157 -19.72 -9.67 -19.67
C PRO A 157 -20.33 -10.78 -18.82
N ARG A 158 -21.65 -10.90 -18.86
CA ARG A 158 -22.34 -12.09 -18.35
C ARG A 158 -22.07 -13.27 -19.25
N THR A 159 -22.16 -14.46 -18.65
CA THR A 159 -22.07 -15.73 -19.38
C THR A 159 -23.26 -15.94 -20.31
N GLN A 160 -24.46 -15.47 -19.90
CA GLN A 160 -25.63 -15.43 -20.78
C GLN A 160 -25.68 -14.12 -21.57
N VAL A 161 -25.88 -14.25 -22.89
CA VAL A 161 -26.21 -13.15 -23.79
C VAL A 161 -27.69 -12.80 -23.69
N LYS A 162 -28.07 -11.60 -24.14
CA LYS A 162 -29.46 -11.18 -24.22
C LYS A 162 -30.20 -11.94 -25.33
N GLU A 163 -31.54 -11.91 -25.29
CA GLU A 163 -32.39 -12.53 -26.31
C GLU A 163 -32.13 -12.00 -27.73
N ASP A 164 -31.73 -10.72 -27.84
CA ASP A 164 -31.36 -10.07 -29.11
C ASP A 164 -29.97 -10.46 -29.63
N GLY A 165 -29.26 -11.36 -28.93
CA GLY A 165 -27.91 -11.81 -29.26
C GLY A 165 -26.79 -10.86 -28.84
N SER A 166 -27.11 -9.71 -28.24
CA SER A 166 -26.10 -8.76 -27.74
C SER A 166 -25.52 -9.20 -26.39
N THR A 167 -24.28 -8.78 -26.12
CA THR A 167 -23.61 -9.06 -24.84
C THR A 167 -24.31 -8.33 -23.70
N ASP A 168 -24.67 -9.05 -22.65
CA ASP A 168 -25.07 -8.43 -21.38
C ASP A 168 -23.87 -8.21 -20.47
N TRP A 169 -23.92 -7.16 -19.65
CA TRP A 169 -22.79 -6.70 -18.85
C TRP A 169 -23.16 -6.54 -17.38
N VAL A 170 -22.29 -7.04 -16.50
CA VAL A 170 -22.27 -6.69 -15.08
C VAL A 170 -21.43 -5.43 -14.91
N PHE A 171 -21.98 -4.44 -14.20
CA PHE A 171 -21.24 -3.24 -13.81
C PHE A 171 -21.02 -3.22 -12.30
N ALA A 172 -19.80 -3.55 -11.87
CA ALA A 172 -19.37 -3.50 -10.49
C ALA A 172 -18.80 -2.11 -10.17
N ARG A 173 -19.29 -1.48 -9.10
CA ARG A 173 -18.89 -0.13 -8.64
C ARG A 173 -18.36 -0.19 -7.22
N ASP A 174 -17.71 0.89 -6.81
CA ASP A 174 -17.22 1.11 -5.44
C ASP A 174 -16.33 -0.04 -4.93
N LEU A 175 -15.56 -0.62 -5.85
CA LEU A 175 -14.60 -1.67 -5.55
C LEU A 175 -13.41 -1.05 -4.82
N GLU A 176 -13.19 -1.46 -3.56
CA GLU A 176 -12.10 -0.97 -2.75
C GLU A 176 -10.78 -1.67 -3.12
N LEU A 177 -9.73 -0.88 -3.33
CA LEU A 177 -8.40 -1.35 -3.70
C LEU A 177 -7.32 -0.46 -3.07
N HIS A 178 -6.05 -0.86 -3.17
CA HIS A 178 -4.92 0.00 -2.85
C HIS A 178 -3.70 -0.37 -3.70
N ASP A 179 -2.74 0.54 -3.82
CA ASP A 179 -1.62 0.44 -4.77
C ASP A 179 -0.38 -0.30 -4.26
N GLN A 180 -0.50 -1.05 -3.17
CA GLN A 180 0.61 -1.87 -2.64
C GLN A 180 0.29 -3.35 -2.75
N GLY A 181 -0.24 -3.76 -3.91
CA GLY A 181 -0.62 -5.15 -4.16
C GLY A 181 -2.03 -5.53 -3.72
N GLY A 182 -2.87 -4.55 -3.41
CA GLY A 182 -4.27 -4.80 -3.08
C GLY A 182 -4.99 -5.50 -4.23
N ARG A 183 -5.96 -6.34 -3.89
CA ARG A 183 -6.76 -7.15 -4.81
C ARG A 183 -8.24 -6.95 -4.54
N VAL A 184 -9.05 -6.92 -5.60
CA VAL A 184 -10.53 -6.90 -5.49
C VAL A 184 -11.14 -7.72 -6.62
N THR A 185 -12.15 -8.51 -6.30
CA THR A 185 -12.86 -9.35 -7.27
C THR A 185 -14.14 -8.67 -7.72
N ALA A 186 -14.37 -8.66 -9.04
CA ALA A 186 -15.62 -8.26 -9.66
C ALA A 186 -16.21 -9.46 -10.43
N GLY A 187 -17.54 -9.55 -10.49
CA GLY A 187 -18.21 -10.74 -11.01
C GLY A 187 -18.24 -11.90 -10.00
N GLY A 188 -18.47 -13.12 -10.46
CA GLY A 188 -18.63 -14.32 -9.63
C GLY A 188 -19.96 -14.36 -8.85
N GLY A 189 -20.15 -15.42 -8.05
CA GLY A 189 -21.38 -15.63 -7.28
C GLY A 189 -22.64 -15.56 -8.15
N ASP A 190 -23.64 -14.83 -7.67
CA ASP A 190 -24.93 -14.66 -8.36
C ASP A 190 -24.91 -13.56 -9.44
N SER A 191 -23.73 -12.97 -9.73
CA SER A 191 -23.63 -11.89 -10.71
C SER A 191 -23.83 -12.36 -12.15
N GLY A 192 -23.77 -13.66 -12.43
CA GLY A 192 -23.88 -14.22 -13.78
C GLY A 192 -22.72 -13.87 -14.71
N ALA A 193 -21.63 -13.31 -14.19
CA ALA A 193 -20.37 -13.09 -14.88
C ALA A 193 -19.25 -13.90 -14.21
N GLU A 194 -18.25 -14.32 -14.99
CA GLU A 194 -17.06 -14.97 -14.45
C GLU A 194 -16.30 -14.02 -13.50
N PRO A 195 -15.72 -14.52 -12.39
CA PRO A 195 -14.95 -13.68 -11.48
C PRO A 195 -13.65 -13.21 -12.14
N VAL A 196 -13.38 -11.92 -12.01
CA VAL A 196 -12.14 -11.26 -12.45
C VAL A 196 -11.56 -10.50 -11.27
N THR A 197 -10.27 -10.71 -11.00
CA THR A 197 -9.56 -9.98 -9.94
C THR A 197 -8.78 -8.82 -10.54
N LEU A 198 -9.01 -7.62 -10.01
CA LEU A 198 -8.16 -6.46 -10.23
C LEU A 198 -7.07 -6.43 -9.17
N ARG A 199 -5.84 -6.13 -9.56
CA ARG A 199 -4.72 -5.91 -8.63
C ARG A 199 -3.99 -4.63 -9.02
N MET A 200 -3.62 -3.81 -8.03
CA MET A 200 -2.92 -2.55 -8.30
C MET A 200 -1.58 -2.47 -7.56
N ARG A 201 -0.56 -1.95 -8.25
CA ARG A 201 0.80 -1.77 -7.70
C ARG A 201 1.40 -0.44 -8.13
N ALA A 202 1.99 0.29 -7.19
CA ALA A 202 2.89 1.41 -7.43
C ALA A 202 4.33 0.89 -7.39
N VAL A 203 4.79 0.43 -8.55
CA VAL A 203 6.04 -0.34 -8.68
C VAL A 203 7.24 0.59 -8.67
N HIS A 204 8.12 0.39 -7.69
CA HIS A 204 9.45 1.00 -7.64
C HIS A 204 10.49 -0.08 -7.90
N TRP A 205 11.17 0.02 -9.04
CA TRP A 205 12.16 -0.97 -9.42
C TRP A 205 13.41 -0.85 -8.53
N PRO A 206 13.90 -1.96 -7.94
CA PRO A 206 15.10 -1.92 -7.12
C PRO A 206 16.33 -1.66 -8.00
N ALA A 207 17.36 -1.06 -7.40
CA ALA A 207 18.67 -0.98 -8.05
C ALA A 207 19.19 -2.39 -8.39
N PRO A 208 19.90 -2.57 -9.52
CA PRO A 208 20.38 -1.54 -10.45
C PRO A 208 19.43 -1.27 -11.63
N SER A 209 18.14 -1.58 -11.53
CA SER A 209 17.18 -1.40 -12.63
C SER A 209 17.15 0.05 -13.15
N THR A 210 17.01 0.19 -14.47
CA THR A 210 16.82 1.47 -15.18
C THR A 210 15.35 1.73 -15.52
N ASN A 211 14.45 0.81 -15.14
CA ASN A 211 13.03 0.95 -15.39
C ASN A 211 12.45 2.12 -14.58
N ARG A 212 11.56 2.89 -15.21
CA ARG A 212 10.86 3.98 -14.53
C ARG A 212 9.83 3.42 -13.55
N PRO A 213 9.68 4.01 -12.35
CA PRO A 213 8.57 3.70 -11.46
C PRO A 213 7.24 3.92 -12.16
N SER A 214 6.27 3.04 -11.89
CA SER A 214 4.99 3.07 -12.59
C SER A 214 3.83 2.61 -11.72
N LEU A 215 2.65 3.20 -11.94
CA LEU A 215 1.39 2.67 -11.42
C LEU A 215 0.86 1.61 -12.38
N VAL A 216 0.45 0.46 -11.87
CA VAL A 216 0.06 -0.70 -12.68
C VAL A 216 -1.28 -1.23 -12.22
N LEU A 217 -2.18 -1.43 -13.16
CA LEU A 217 -3.45 -2.15 -12.96
C LEU A 217 -3.39 -3.47 -13.72
N TYR A 218 -3.43 -4.57 -12.97
CA TYR A 218 -3.47 -5.94 -13.47
C TYR A 218 -4.90 -6.47 -13.46
N VAL A 219 -5.17 -7.34 -14.42
CA VAL A 219 -6.37 -8.19 -14.49
C VAL A 219 -5.94 -9.63 -14.37
N HIS A 220 -6.55 -10.36 -13.44
CA HIS A 220 -6.38 -11.79 -13.25
C HIS A 220 -7.71 -12.50 -13.46
N LYS A 221 -7.67 -13.68 -14.07
CA LYS A 221 -8.78 -14.63 -14.12
C LYS A 221 -8.59 -15.68 -13.03
N GLN A 222 -8.54 -16.95 -13.40
CA GLN A 222 -8.41 -18.08 -12.47
C GLN A 222 -7.01 -18.17 -11.82
N ASP A 223 -5.96 -17.73 -12.53
CA ASP A 223 -4.59 -17.73 -12.02
C ASP A 223 -4.27 -16.40 -11.28
N PRO A 224 -4.05 -16.44 -9.95
CA PRO A 224 -3.76 -15.24 -9.16
C PRO A 224 -2.33 -14.70 -9.33
N ASP A 225 -1.42 -15.49 -9.90
CA ASP A 225 -0.01 -15.14 -10.06
C ASP A 225 0.28 -14.62 -11.47
N ARG A 226 -0.39 -15.19 -12.49
CA ARG A 226 -0.28 -14.74 -13.87
C ARG A 226 -1.41 -13.78 -14.25
N ALA A 227 -1.05 -12.53 -14.53
CA ALA A 227 -2.00 -11.58 -15.08
C ALA A 227 -2.43 -11.97 -16.50
N GLU A 228 -3.73 -11.86 -16.78
CA GLU A 228 -4.30 -11.96 -18.12
C GLU A 228 -3.86 -10.76 -18.97
N SER A 229 -3.88 -9.57 -18.38
CA SER A 229 -3.40 -8.33 -18.99
C SER A 229 -3.11 -7.29 -17.91
N TYR A 230 -2.40 -6.23 -18.28
CA TYR A 230 -2.12 -5.11 -17.42
C TYR A 230 -1.99 -3.81 -18.21
N SER A 231 -2.09 -2.68 -17.50
CA SER A 231 -1.86 -1.34 -18.01
C SER A 231 -0.92 -0.59 -17.08
N TRP A 232 -0.14 0.33 -17.63
CA TRP A 232 0.78 1.19 -16.89
C TRP A 232 0.35 2.64 -17.00
N ALA A 233 0.62 3.40 -15.96
CA ALA A 233 0.57 4.85 -15.93
C ALA A 233 1.81 5.38 -15.17
N ASP A 234 2.04 6.70 -15.23
CA ASP A 234 3.03 7.34 -14.35
C ASP A 234 2.75 6.99 -12.88
N ILE A 235 3.80 6.86 -12.07
CA ILE A 235 3.70 6.46 -10.66
C ILE A 235 2.78 7.35 -9.82
N ASP A 236 2.68 8.63 -10.20
CA ASP A 236 1.86 9.66 -9.56
C ASP A 236 0.52 9.88 -10.26
N ALA A 237 0.19 9.06 -11.27
CA ALA A 237 -1.10 9.13 -11.93
C ALA A 237 -2.23 8.88 -10.92
N ARG A 238 -3.25 9.75 -10.94
CA ARG A 238 -4.43 9.61 -10.06
C ARG A 238 -5.41 8.56 -10.55
N ARG A 239 -5.29 8.12 -11.80
CA ARG A 239 -6.18 7.15 -12.43
C ARG A 239 -5.40 6.27 -13.39
N VAL A 240 -5.72 4.99 -13.37
CA VAL A 240 -5.27 4.00 -14.35
C VAL A 240 -6.49 3.20 -14.80
N GLY A 241 -6.51 2.79 -16.06
CA GLY A 241 -7.62 2.04 -16.63
C GLY A 241 -7.20 1.22 -17.82
N LEU A 242 -8.04 0.27 -18.18
CA LEU A 242 -7.82 -0.66 -19.26
C LEU A 242 -9.14 -1.02 -19.94
N ASN A 243 -9.05 -1.29 -21.24
CA ASN A 243 -10.12 -1.82 -22.06
C ASN A 243 -9.56 -3.00 -22.86
N LEU A 244 -10.02 -4.21 -22.53
CA LEU A 244 -9.58 -5.45 -23.17
C LEU A 244 -10.57 -5.96 -24.23
N ARG A 245 -11.51 -5.11 -24.66
CA ARG A 245 -12.71 -5.41 -25.46
C ARG A 245 -13.72 -6.33 -24.78
N TRP A 246 -13.25 -7.38 -24.11
CA TRP A 246 -14.09 -8.29 -23.33
C TRP A 246 -14.32 -7.79 -21.90
N MET A 247 -13.56 -6.82 -21.40
CA MET A 247 -13.85 -6.14 -20.14
C MET A 247 -13.29 -4.72 -20.14
N GLN A 248 -13.80 -3.91 -19.22
CA GLN A 248 -13.26 -2.58 -18.93
C GLN A 248 -13.14 -2.40 -17.43
N ALA A 249 -12.08 -1.74 -16.99
CA ALA A 249 -11.92 -1.33 -15.60
C ALA A 249 -11.16 -0.01 -15.50
N SER A 250 -11.45 0.74 -14.45
CA SER A 250 -10.66 1.91 -14.09
C SER A 250 -10.63 2.05 -12.58
N CYS A 251 -9.46 2.42 -12.07
CA CYS A 251 -9.19 2.68 -10.66
C CYS A 251 -8.71 4.12 -10.49
N THR A 252 -9.23 4.81 -9.48
CA THR A 252 -8.83 6.18 -9.12
C THR A 252 -8.30 6.18 -7.69
N ILE A 253 -7.11 6.74 -7.48
CA ILE A 253 -6.53 6.95 -6.15
C ILE A 253 -7.36 7.98 -5.37
N ASP A 254 -7.74 7.66 -4.14
CA ASP A 254 -8.46 8.56 -3.24
C ASP A 254 -7.47 9.43 -2.43
N ASP A 255 -7.39 10.73 -2.73
CA ASP A 255 -6.53 11.68 -2.01
C ASP A 255 -6.98 11.94 -0.55
N ARG A 256 -8.16 11.45 -0.15
CA ARG A 256 -8.81 11.82 1.13
C ARG A 256 -8.12 11.27 2.39
N GLN A 257 -7.11 10.42 2.28
CA GLN A 257 -6.31 10.01 3.45
C GLN A 257 -5.12 10.95 3.74
N GLY A 258 -4.86 11.95 2.88
CA GLY A 258 -3.82 12.98 3.11
C GLY A 258 -4.32 14.26 3.79
N SER A 259 -5.64 14.50 3.81
CA SER A 259 -6.24 15.66 4.45
C SER A 259 -6.99 15.20 5.71
N GLY A 260 -6.35 15.34 6.88
CA GLY A 260 -7.10 15.41 8.12
C GLY A 260 -8.24 16.41 7.92
N LYS A 261 -9.47 16.02 8.24
CA LYS A 261 -10.63 16.92 8.22
C LYS A 261 -10.24 18.17 9.01
N SER A 262 -10.08 19.32 8.35
CA SER A 262 -10.29 20.58 9.05
C SER A 262 -11.79 20.69 9.22
N SER A 263 -12.23 20.55 10.46
CA SER A 263 -13.56 20.94 10.88
C SER A 263 -13.69 22.46 10.69
N ASP A 264 -14.51 22.85 9.72
CA ASP A 264 -15.27 24.10 9.77
C ASP A 264 -16.55 23.88 10.58
#